data_AF-A0A2G1DL39-F1
#
_entry.id   AF-A0A2G1DL39-F1
#
_cell.length_a   1.000
_cell.length_b   1.000
_cell.length_c   1.000
_cell.angle_alpha   90.00
_cell.angle_beta   90.00
_cell.angle_gamma   90.00
#
_symmetry.space_group_name_H-M   'P 1'
#
loop_
_entity.id
_entity.type
_entity.pdbx_description
1 polymer ?
#
loop_
_entity_poly.entity_id
_entity_poly.type
_entity_poly.pdbx_seq_one_letter_code
_entity_poly.pdbx_strand_id
1 'polypeptide(L)'
;MNYVNLSKIAFGLLLSSVSLFAVDANNGAKVLETKCIACHTGSLKDGLSRISDQRKTPEGWYMTINRMQRIHGLLLTQQEEKDVVKYLSDNQGLTPKEIKPFKYVLDKTPNYQEKKTDELFTQMCIRCHSQARIGLQRRTAKEWDGLVNFHVAQFISFEVQANARDRDWLGIAQKKIVPYLEKLYGKQEKTWTNYLKSVKNYELPLSWTFEGHSAKDGDFDATLKLTKAKDDSYIAIYEQSYLNGKSFKASGKAILYSKSELRISLKDANGIRYSQILHINPINSEVEGRIYQTEHSELGASLKGIASDNKKSVITGIFPNAIKSNDKTKLVIVGSSLSSDITLPKSLKLLKTISKSKNKIELEVLAKDINSVKQFDLKVGNTSIKDAIVIYNKVDYLKIIPGYAISRYGSSTEKIKKEFTQFEAIGFSNGADGKKGTSDDIKLKPVNVIWNMKPFDEQAKEDRDIMYAGSINRYTGLFTPSEGGYNPTRKLMANNVGNLMITATFLQNNKYLEAKSHLIVTVPKFVNPPIN
;
A
#
# COMPACT_ATOMS: atom_id res chain seq x y z
N MET A 1 -34.32 25.80 37.55
CA MET A 1 -34.60 24.36 37.32
C MET A 1 -33.30 23.69 36.94
N ASN A 2 -32.87 22.76 37.78
CA ASN A 2 -31.52 22.18 37.80
C ASN A 2 -31.29 21.22 36.64
N TYR A 3 -30.16 21.38 35.94
CA TYR A 3 -29.55 20.34 35.13
C TYR A 3 -28.72 19.44 36.05
N VAL A 4 -29.15 18.19 36.25
CA VAL A 4 -28.38 17.16 36.95
C VAL A 4 -28.28 15.91 36.07
N ASN A 5 -27.03 15.50 35.86
CA ASN A 5 -26.50 14.16 35.57
C ASN A 5 -27.46 13.09 35.03
N LEU A 6 -27.11 12.55 33.85
CA LEU A 6 -27.20 11.11 33.58
C LEU A 6 -26.02 10.68 32.69
N SER A 7 -24.87 10.46 33.35
CA SER A 7 -23.78 9.65 32.82
C SER A 7 -23.91 8.23 33.36
N LYS A 8 -23.55 7.25 32.52
CA LYS A 8 -23.34 5.81 32.77
C LYS A 8 -24.53 4.90 32.44
N ILE A 9 -24.17 3.72 31.92
CA ILE A 9 -24.97 2.54 31.52
C ILE A 9 -25.33 2.59 30.02
N ALA A 10 -24.91 1.71 29.12
CA ALA A 10 -24.39 0.35 29.24
C ALA A 10 -23.35 0.03 28.14
N PHE A 11 -22.15 -0.39 28.54
CA PHE A 11 -21.25 -1.17 27.68
C PHE A 11 -21.57 -2.65 27.94
N GLY A 12 -22.68 -3.11 27.33
CA GLY A 12 -23.20 -4.46 27.50
C GLY A 12 -22.91 -5.34 26.30
N LEU A 13 -21.98 -6.28 26.49
CA LEU A 13 -21.96 -7.63 25.90
C LEU A 13 -22.34 -7.79 24.41
N LEU A 14 -21.30 -7.80 23.56
CA LEU A 14 -21.26 -8.58 22.32
C LEU A 14 -19.89 -9.28 22.26
N LEU A 15 -19.71 -10.31 23.09
CA LEU A 15 -18.48 -11.11 23.22
C LEU A 15 -18.70 -12.60 22.91
N SER A 16 -19.69 -12.94 22.08
CA SER A 16 -20.06 -14.33 21.76
C SER A 16 -20.02 -14.66 20.26
N SER A 17 -19.02 -14.16 19.54
CA SER A 17 -18.69 -14.64 18.17
C SER A 17 -17.18 -14.67 17.87
N VAL A 18 -16.34 -14.76 18.91
CA VAL A 18 -14.88 -14.63 18.78
C VAL A 18 -14.22 -15.82 18.06
N SER A 19 -14.91 -16.96 17.95
CA SER A 19 -14.35 -18.26 17.53
C SER A 19 -14.04 -18.44 16.03
N LEU A 20 -14.54 -17.57 15.14
CA LEU A 20 -14.38 -17.74 13.68
C LEU A 20 -13.05 -17.23 13.11
N PHE A 21 -12.20 -16.67 13.97
CA PHE A 21 -10.96 -16.00 13.54
C PHE A 21 -9.80 -16.22 14.50
N ALA A 22 -9.75 -17.36 15.17
CA ALA A 22 -8.54 -17.76 15.87
C ALA A 22 -7.42 -18.03 14.87
N VAL A 23 -6.16 -17.95 15.30
CA VAL A 23 -5.02 -18.44 14.54
C VAL A 23 -4.03 -19.06 15.53
N ASP A 24 -3.54 -20.26 15.20
CA ASP A 24 -2.62 -21.03 16.05
C ASP A 24 -1.57 -21.74 15.19
N ALA A 25 -0.31 -21.29 15.28
CA ALA A 25 0.79 -21.90 14.55
C ALA A 25 1.01 -23.39 14.91
N ASN A 26 0.72 -23.81 16.14
CA ASN A 26 0.91 -25.20 16.56
C ASN A 26 -0.10 -26.13 15.88
N ASN A 27 -1.34 -25.67 15.68
CA ASN A 27 -2.31 -26.42 14.87
C ASN A 27 -1.89 -26.45 13.40
N GLY A 28 -1.29 -25.38 12.89
CA GLY A 28 -0.69 -25.35 11.55
C GLY A 28 0.37 -26.44 11.36
N ALA A 29 1.24 -26.63 12.34
CA ALA A 29 2.24 -27.72 12.33
C ALA A 29 1.58 -29.09 12.24
N LYS A 30 0.57 -29.36 13.08
CA LYS A 30 -0.19 -30.63 13.07
C LYS A 30 -0.86 -30.90 11.73
N VAL A 31 -1.43 -29.87 11.09
CA VAL A 31 -2.05 -30.00 9.77
C VAL A 31 -1.02 -30.38 8.71
N LEU A 32 0.18 -29.79 8.74
CA LEU A 32 1.26 -30.18 7.82
C LEU A 32 1.63 -31.66 7.99
N GLU A 33 1.77 -32.12 9.24
CA GLU A 33 2.16 -33.50 9.57
C GLU A 33 1.06 -34.54 9.38
N THR A 34 -0.19 -34.14 9.18
CA THR A 34 -1.32 -35.07 9.03
C THR A 34 -1.92 -35.03 7.62
N LYS A 35 -1.94 -33.87 6.98
CA LYS A 35 -2.60 -33.67 5.68
C LYS A 35 -1.63 -33.42 4.54
N CYS A 36 -0.54 -32.68 4.78
CA CYS A 36 0.41 -32.37 3.69
C CYS A 36 1.35 -33.55 3.40
N ILE A 37 1.65 -34.39 4.40
CA ILE A 37 2.50 -35.58 4.22
C ILE A 37 1.91 -36.63 3.27
N ALA A 38 0.61 -36.57 2.97
CA ALA A 38 -0.04 -37.47 2.02
C ALA A 38 0.61 -37.41 0.62
N CYS A 39 1.21 -36.27 0.27
CA CYS A 39 1.96 -36.08 -0.98
C CYS A 39 3.40 -35.60 -0.74
N HIS A 40 3.66 -34.86 0.34
CA HIS A 40 4.99 -34.31 0.63
C HIS A 40 5.77 -35.27 1.53
N THR A 41 6.80 -35.91 0.98
CA THR A 41 7.69 -36.79 1.74
C THR A 41 8.53 -36.02 2.77
N GLY A 42 8.90 -36.69 3.87
CA GLY A 42 9.74 -36.13 4.95
C GLY A 42 8.97 -35.83 6.23
N SER A 43 9.50 -34.92 7.07
CA SER A 43 8.93 -34.52 8.35
C SER A 43 9.17 -33.03 8.60
N LEU A 44 8.49 -32.39 9.57
CA LEU A 44 8.82 -30.99 9.93
C LEU A 44 10.23 -30.86 10.55
N LYS A 45 10.73 -31.93 11.18
CA LYS A 45 12.05 -31.96 11.79
C LYS A 45 13.17 -32.00 10.74
N ASP A 46 13.02 -32.85 9.74
CA ASP A 46 14.06 -33.11 8.72
C ASP A 46 13.84 -32.33 7.42
N GLY A 47 12.63 -31.75 7.28
CA GLY A 47 12.17 -31.03 6.10
C GLY A 47 11.13 -31.82 5.32
N LEU A 48 10.06 -31.13 4.88
CA LEU A 48 9.07 -31.66 3.95
C LEU A 48 9.45 -31.28 2.53
N SER A 49 9.43 -32.24 1.62
CA SER A 49 9.74 -32.04 0.20
C SER A 49 8.95 -30.88 -0.38
N ARG A 50 9.60 -30.02 -1.18
CA ARG A 50 9.08 -28.75 -1.73
C ARG A 50 8.80 -27.65 -0.70
N ILE A 51 8.15 -27.98 0.42
CA ILE A 51 7.70 -27.03 1.45
C ILE A 51 8.91 -26.41 2.13
N SER A 52 9.87 -27.22 2.59
CA SER A 52 11.02 -26.75 3.37
C SER A 52 12.12 -26.07 2.56
N ASP A 53 12.01 -26.07 1.22
CA ASP A 53 13.00 -25.47 0.31
C ASP A 53 12.57 -24.12 -0.27
N GLN A 54 11.51 -23.53 0.30
CA GLN A 54 10.98 -22.24 -0.12
C GLN A 54 10.67 -21.35 1.09
N ARG A 55 10.83 -20.04 0.92
CA ARG A 55 10.34 -19.01 1.83
C ARG A 55 9.52 -17.97 1.08
N LYS A 56 8.45 -17.47 1.69
CA LYS A 56 7.49 -16.54 1.07
C LYS A 56 6.88 -15.61 2.11
N THR A 57 6.18 -14.57 1.64
CA THR A 57 5.30 -13.76 2.48
C THR A 57 4.05 -14.55 2.91
N PRO A 58 3.26 -14.07 3.89
CA PRO A 58 1.98 -14.68 4.24
C PRO A 58 1.05 -14.86 3.05
N GLU A 59 0.96 -13.84 2.20
CA GLU A 59 0.18 -13.88 0.96
C GLU A 59 0.69 -14.95 -0.02
N GLY A 60 2.01 -15.13 -0.12
CA GLY A 60 2.62 -16.14 -0.98
C GLY A 60 2.39 -17.57 -0.49
N TRP A 61 2.39 -17.77 0.84
CA TRP A 61 2.00 -19.06 1.44
C TRP A 61 0.52 -19.34 1.25
N TYR A 62 -0.35 -18.36 1.49
CA TYR A 62 -1.78 -18.49 1.21
C TYR A 62 -2.05 -18.88 -0.25
N MET A 63 -1.40 -18.21 -1.22
CA MET A 63 -1.52 -18.57 -2.64
C MET A 63 -1.04 -19.99 -2.95
N THR A 64 -0.08 -20.51 -2.19
CA THR A 64 0.41 -21.88 -2.36
C THR A 64 -0.59 -22.89 -1.80
N ILE A 65 -1.10 -22.67 -0.59
CA ILE A 65 -2.12 -23.54 0.02
C ILE A 65 -3.42 -23.52 -0.79
N ASN A 66 -3.89 -22.34 -1.19
CA ASN A 66 -5.09 -22.21 -2.02
C ASN A 66 -4.95 -22.97 -3.36
N ARG A 67 -3.74 -22.96 -3.94
CA ARG A 67 -3.45 -23.76 -5.14
C ARG A 67 -3.53 -25.26 -4.87
N MET A 68 -3.06 -25.74 -3.72
CA MET A 68 -3.18 -27.16 -3.35
C MET A 68 -4.64 -27.57 -3.21
N GLN A 69 -5.49 -26.72 -2.61
CA GLN A 69 -6.92 -26.98 -2.50
C GLN A 69 -7.60 -27.01 -3.89
N ARG A 70 -7.27 -26.04 -4.75
CA ARG A 70 -7.92 -25.87 -6.05
C ARG A 70 -7.47 -26.85 -7.13
N ILE A 71 -6.18 -27.15 -7.20
CA ILE A 71 -5.58 -27.95 -8.29
C ILE A 71 -5.37 -29.40 -7.87
N HIS A 72 -5.05 -29.65 -6.60
CA HIS A 72 -4.69 -30.98 -6.11
C HIS A 72 -5.67 -31.54 -5.08
N GLY A 73 -6.82 -30.89 -4.87
CA GLY A 73 -7.92 -31.41 -4.06
C GLY A 73 -7.66 -31.44 -2.56
N LEU A 74 -6.66 -30.71 -2.04
CA LEU A 74 -6.40 -30.65 -0.60
C LEU A 74 -7.63 -30.11 0.15
N LEU A 75 -8.09 -30.84 1.18
CA LEU A 75 -9.23 -30.43 2.00
C LEU A 75 -8.79 -29.87 3.34
N LEU A 76 -8.83 -28.54 3.44
CA LEU A 76 -8.63 -27.79 4.68
C LEU A 76 -9.91 -27.00 5.01
N THR A 77 -10.23 -26.91 6.29
CA THR A 77 -11.15 -25.88 6.78
C THR A 77 -10.50 -24.50 6.66
N GLN A 78 -11.30 -23.42 6.71
CA GLN A 78 -10.77 -22.06 6.72
C GLN A 78 -9.84 -21.78 7.92
N GLN A 79 -10.08 -22.47 9.05
CA GLN A 79 -9.26 -22.33 10.24
C GLN A 79 -7.89 -23.00 10.04
N GLU A 80 -7.89 -24.24 9.55
CA GLU A 80 -6.64 -24.96 9.23
C GLU A 80 -5.80 -24.23 8.17
N GLU A 81 -6.43 -23.63 7.14
CA GLU A 81 -5.72 -22.82 6.15
C GLU A 81 -4.97 -21.65 6.81
N LYS A 82 -5.65 -20.89 7.69
CA LYS A 82 -5.05 -19.76 8.42
C LYS A 82 -3.91 -20.23 9.33
N ASP A 83 -4.10 -21.33 10.05
CA ASP A 83 -3.12 -21.90 10.97
C ASP A 83 -1.86 -22.37 10.22
N VAL A 84 -2.02 -23.04 9.08
CA VAL A 84 -0.91 -23.44 8.21
C VAL A 84 -0.19 -22.23 7.63
N VAL A 85 -0.92 -21.22 7.14
CA VAL A 85 -0.30 -19.99 6.62
C VAL A 85 0.48 -19.27 7.71
N LYS A 86 -0.05 -19.20 8.94
CA LYS A 86 0.66 -18.62 10.09
C LYS A 86 1.94 -19.40 10.38
N TYR A 87 1.86 -20.72 10.51
CA TYR A 87 3.03 -21.55 10.78
C TYR A 87 4.11 -21.39 9.70
N LEU A 88 3.74 -21.50 8.42
CA LEU A 88 4.69 -21.38 7.31
C LEU A 88 5.29 -19.97 7.22
N SER A 89 4.52 -18.93 7.50
CA SER A 89 5.05 -17.55 7.50
C SER A 89 6.03 -17.32 8.65
N ASP A 90 5.76 -17.87 9.82
CA ASP A 90 6.63 -17.69 10.99
C ASP A 90 7.91 -18.50 10.91
N ASN A 91 7.89 -19.65 10.25
CA ASN A 91 9.05 -20.55 10.15
C ASN A 91 9.81 -20.39 8.82
N GLN A 92 9.13 -19.98 7.76
CA GLN A 92 9.65 -19.90 6.39
C GLN A 92 9.23 -18.57 5.72
N GLY A 93 9.32 -17.48 6.48
CA GLY A 93 8.99 -16.13 6.06
C GLY A 93 10.12 -15.40 5.33
N LEU A 94 9.89 -14.13 5.05
CA LEU A 94 10.90 -13.21 4.53
C LEU A 94 11.26 -12.16 5.57
N THR A 95 12.50 -11.69 5.53
CA THR A 95 12.94 -10.57 6.37
C THR A 95 12.37 -9.24 5.86
N PRO A 96 12.27 -8.19 6.71
CA PRO A 96 11.86 -6.85 6.25
C PRO A 96 12.67 -6.32 5.08
N LYS A 97 13.98 -6.61 5.05
CA LYS A 97 14.88 -6.21 3.94
C LYS A 97 14.53 -6.92 2.63
N GLU A 98 14.11 -8.17 2.69
CA GLU A 98 13.70 -8.95 1.51
C GLU A 98 12.35 -8.50 0.95
N ILE A 99 11.44 -8.00 1.81
CA ILE A 99 10.10 -7.53 1.44
C ILE A 99 10.12 -6.09 0.90
N LYS A 100 10.91 -5.21 1.52
CA LYS A 100 10.91 -3.76 1.25
C LYS A 100 10.91 -3.35 -0.22
N PRO A 101 11.71 -3.96 -1.13
CA PRO A 101 11.71 -3.58 -2.55
C PRO A 101 10.39 -3.87 -3.28
N PHE A 102 9.57 -4.78 -2.75
CA PHE A 102 8.39 -5.33 -3.41
C PHE A 102 7.09 -5.07 -2.66
N LYS A 103 7.13 -4.39 -1.51
CA LYS A 103 5.97 -4.17 -0.63
C LYS A 103 4.77 -3.52 -1.32
N TYR A 104 4.97 -2.75 -2.40
CA TYR A 104 3.88 -2.07 -3.12
C TYR A 104 2.77 -3.02 -3.59
N VAL A 105 3.10 -4.28 -3.93
CA VAL A 105 2.09 -5.27 -4.35
C VAL A 105 1.29 -5.80 -3.16
N LEU A 106 1.91 -5.85 -1.97
CA LEU A 106 1.27 -6.24 -0.72
C LEU A 106 0.38 -5.11 -0.21
N ASP A 107 0.90 -3.88 -0.24
CA ASP A 107 0.19 -2.64 0.08
C ASP A 107 -0.98 -2.34 -0.88
N LYS A 108 -1.11 -3.11 -1.97
CA LYS A 108 -2.06 -2.85 -3.07
C LYS A 108 -1.96 -1.43 -3.59
N THR A 109 -0.73 -0.95 -3.77
CA THR A 109 -0.47 0.40 -4.30
C THR A 109 -1.04 0.49 -5.71
N PRO A 110 -2.06 1.35 -5.96
CA PRO A 110 -2.69 1.42 -7.27
C PRO A 110 -1.71 1.97 -8.30
N ASN A 111 -1.80 1.47 -9.54
CA ASN A 111 -1.08 1.99 -10.70
C ASN A 111 0.46 2.03 -10.56
N TYR A 112 1.05 1.22 -9.68
CA TYR A 112 2.51 1.12 -9.55
C TYR A 112 3.14 0.61 -10.85
N GLN A 113 4.17 1.30 -11.34
CA GLN A 113 4.91 0.94 -12.55
C GLN A 113 6.20 0.22 -12.15
N GLU A 114 6.28 -1.09 -12.39
CA GLU A 114 7.49 -1.86 -12.11
C GLU A 114 8.66 -1.41 -13.01
N LYS A 115 9.84 -1.24 -12.40
CA LYS A 115 11.05 -0.93 -13.15
C LYS A 115 11.56 -2.19 -13.84
N LYS A 116 11.71 -2.14 -15.16
CA LYS A 116 12.31 -3.20 -15.96
C LYS A 116 13.83 -3.11 -15.86
N THR A 117 14.46 -4.05 -15.16
CA THR A 117 15.92 -4.05 -14.95
C THR A 117 16.67 -5.01 -15.85
N ASP A 118 16.02 -6.08 -16.31
CA ASP A 118 16.58 -7.06 -17.24
C ASP A 118 15.51 -7.42 -18.27
N GLU A 119 15.84 -7.27 -19.56
CA GLU A 119 14.87 -7.42 -20.65
C GLU A 119 14.42 -8.87 -20.81
N LEU A 120 15.35 -9.83 -20.78
CA LEU A 120 15.05 -11.24 -20.97
C LEU A 120 14.15 -11.75 -19.84
N PHE A 121 14.48 -11.42 -18.60
CA PHE A 121 13.66 -11.73 -17.43
C PHE A 121 12.28 -11.07 -17.49
N THR A 122 12.21 -9.81 -17.94
CA THR A 122 10.93 -9.11 -18.13
C THR A 122 10.04 -9.82 -19.13
N GLN A 123 10.58 -10.15 -20.31
CA GLN A 123 9.85 -10.82 -21.38
C GLN A 123 9.39 -12.22 -20.95
N MET A 124 10.25 -12.99 -20.26
CA MET A 124 9.95 -14.38 -19.93
C MET A 124 9.07 -14.55 -18.69
N CYS A 125 9.20 -13.68 -17.69
CA CYS A 125 8.60 -13.92 -16.36
C CYS A 125 7.60 -12.85 -15.89
N ILE A 126 7.65 -11.63 -16.44
CA ILE A 126 6.90 -10.47 -15.92
C ILE A 126 5.76 -10.03 -16.87
N ARG A 127 5.44 -10.86 -17.87
CA ARG A 127 4.35 -10.58 -18.83
C ARG A 127 2.95 -10.98 -18.35
N CYS A 128 2.86 -11.86 -17.35
CA CYS A 128 1.57 -12.38 -16.85
C CYS A 128 1.20 -11.83 -15.45
N HIS A 129 2.20 -11.67 -14.58
CA HIS A 129 2.05 -11.18 -13.21
C HIS A 129 3.27 -10.35 -12.83
N SER A 130 3.18 -9.67 -11.69
CA SER A 130 4.23 -8.75 -11.24
C SER A 130 5.59 -9.45 -11.05
N GLN A 131 6.67 -8.71 -11.26
CA GLN A 131 8.00 -9.06 -10.79
C GLN A 131 8.02 -9.25 -9.27
N ALA A 132 7.24 -8.44 -8.53
CA ALA A 132 7.10 -8.57 -7.09
C ALA A 132 6.69 -9.98 -6.64
N ARG A 133 5.82 -10.67 -7.38
CA ARG A 133 5.43 -12.05 -7.06
C ARG A 133 6.62 -13.02 -7.05
N ILE A 134 7.63 -12.75 -7.87
CA ILE A 134 8.87 -13.53 -7.94
C ILE A 134 9.82 -13.06 -6.83
N GLY A 135 10.03 -11.75 -6.72
CA GLY A 135 10.93 -11.13 -5.75
C GLY A 135 10.54 -11.33 -4.28
N LEU A 136 9.27 -11.62 -4.00
CA LEU A 136 8.72 -11.98 -2.68
C LEU A 136 8.80 -13.49 -2.39
N GLN A 137 9.78 -14.18 -2.97
CA GLN A 137 10.05 -15.58 -2.68
C GLN A 137 11.55 -15.84 -2.62
N ARG A 138 11.94 -16.87 -1.88
CA ARG A 138 13.32 -17.36 -1.80
C ARG A 138 13.30 -18.86 -1.95
N ARG A 139 14.07 -19.41 -2.89
CA ARG A 139 14.02 -20.84 -3.24
C ARG A 139 15.41 -21.38 -3.60
N THR A 140 15.62 -22.68 -3.48
CA THR A 140 16.80 -23.34 -4.06
C THR A 140 16.71 -23.33 -5.60
N ALA A 141 17.82 -23.53 -6.33
CA ALA A 141 17.77 -23.72 -7.78
C ALA A 141 16.77 -24.80 -8.20
N LYS A 142 16.76 -25.95 -7.52
CA LYS A 142 15.82 -27.05 -7.81
C LYS A 142 14.37 -26.62 -7.66
N GLU A 143 14.05 -25.79 -6.68
CA GLU A 143 12.70 -25.26 -6.48
C GLU A 143 12.32 -24.14 -7.47
N TRP A 144 13.30 -23.43 -8.04
CA TRP A 144 13.08 -22.52 -9.16
C TRP A 144 12.86 -23.30 -10.46
N ASP A 145 13.65 -24.32 -10.74
CA ASP A 145 13.47 -25.19 -11.92
C ASP A 145 12.13 -25.94 -11.87
N GLY A 146 11.77 -26.50 -10.71
CA GLY A 146 10.46 -27.11 -10.52
C GLY A 146 9.30 -26.11 -10.67
N LEU A 147 9.53 -24.82 -10.40
CA LEU A 147 8.53 -23.78 -10.67
C LEU A 147 8.37 -23.51 -12.17
N VAL A 148 9.47 -23.45 -12.92
CA VAL A 148 9.45 -23.28 -14.38
C VAL A 148 8.67 -24.42 -15.02
N ASN A 149 8.99 -25.66 -14.66
CA ASN A 149 8.26 -26.85 -15.12
C ASN A 149 6.77 -26.78 -14.78
N PHE A 150 6.42 -26.37 -13.55
CA PHE A 150 5.02 -26.18 -13.17
C PHE A 150 4.30 -25.17 -14.07
N HIS A 151 4.91 -24.05 -14.46
CA HIS A 151 4.24 -23.07 -15.32
C HIS A 151 3.95 -23.62 -16.72
N VAL A 152 4.93 -24.29 -17.34
CA VAL A 152 4.75 -24.87 -18.68
C VAL A 152 3.70 -25.99 -18.65
N ALA A 153 3.77 -26.87 -17.65
CA ALA A 153 2.85 -27.99 -17.53
C ALA A 153 1.41 -27.56 -17.16
N GLN A 154 1.25 -26.60 -16.24
CA GLN A 154 -0.07 -26.17 -15.78
C GLN A 154 -0.79 -25.29 -16.81
N PHE A 155 -0.04 -24.50 -17.57
CA PHE A 155 -0.57 -23.60 -18.60
C PHE A 155 -0.13 -24.11 -19.96
N ILE A 156 -0.79 -25.13 -20.49
CA ILE A 156 -0.38 -25.82 -21.73
C ILE A 156 -0.20 -24.91 -22.95
N SER A 157 -0.86 -23.74 -22.99
CA SER A 157 -0.70 -22.74 -24.06
C SER A 157 0.45 -21.75 -23.80
N PHE A 158 1.25 -21.94 -22.75
CA PHE A 158 2.23 -20.96 -22.29
C PHE A 158 3.28 -20.64 -23.36
N GLU A 159 3.81 -21.68 -24.00
CA GLU A 159 4.91 -21.55 -24.98
C GLU A 159 4.44 -21.03 -26.34
N VAL A 160 3.14 -21.00 -26.62
CA VAL A 160 2.59 -20.44 -27.87
C VAL A 160 2.17 -18.96 -27.75
N GLN A 161 2.37 -18.35 -26.57
CA GLN A 161 2.05 -16.94 -26.33
C GLN A 161 3.15 -16.01 -26.85
N ALA A 162 2.84 -14.71 -26.97
CA ALA A 162 3.82 -13.68 -27.26
C ALA A 162 4.95 -13.66 -26.21
N ASN A 163 6.19 -13.41 -26.66
CA ASN A 163 7.43 -13.50 -25.87
C ASN A 163 7.75 -14.92 -25.32
N ALA A 164 7.10 -15.95 -25.85
CA ALA A 164 7.46 -17.35 -25.61
C ALA A 164 7.69 -18.13 -26.90
N ARG A 165 6.74 -18.04 -27.86
CA ARG A 165 6.79 -18.79 -29.13
C ARG A 165 7.93 -18.42 -30.08
N ASP A 166 8.61 -17.32 -29.79
CA ASP A 166 9.71 -16.76 -30.57
C ASP A 166 11.08 -17.33 -30.16
N ARG A 167 11.13 -18.29 -29.23
CA ARG A 167 12.38 -18.87 -28.71
C ARG A 167 12.17 -20.28 -28.12
N ASP A 168 13.27 -20.99 -27.87
CA ASP A 168 13.29 -22.19 -27.01
C ASP A 168 13.05 -21.77 -25.55
N TRP A 169 11.79 -21.55 -25.20
CA TRP A 169 11.43 -20.91 -23.94
C TRP A 169 11.87 -21.75 -22.73
N LEU A 170 11.52 -23.04 -22.69
CA LEU A 170 11.91 -23.93 -21.59
C LEU A 170 13.43 -24.10 -21.50
N GLY A 171 14.14 -24.33 -22.61
CA GLY A 171 15.59 -24.48 -22.61
C GLY A 171 16.31 -23.22 -22.12
N ILE A 172 15.84 -22.03 -22.52
CA ILE A 172 16.38 -20.75 -22.02
C ILE A 172 16.03 -20.57 -20.53
N ALA A 173 14.80 -20.91 -20.13
CA ALA A 173 14.35 -20.74 -18.75
C ALA A 173 15.23 -21.57 -17.80
N GLN A 174 15.51 -22.82 -18.13
CA GLN A 174 16.35 -23.69 -17.30
C GLN A 174 17.83 -23.29 -17.31
N LYS A 175 18.38 -22.95 -18.48
CA LYS A 175 19.82 -22.66 -18.61
C LYS A 175 20.21 -21.25 -18.15
N LYS A 176 19.30 -20.27 -18.27
CA LYS A 176 19.60 -18.85 -18.00
C LYS A 176 18.76 -18.26 -16.87
N ILE A 177 17.44 -18.50 -16.87
CA ILE A 177 16.54 -17.88 -15.90
C ILE A 177 16.65 -18.52 -14.52
N VAL A 178 16.73 -19.85 -14.40
CA VAL A 178 16.87 -20.54 -13.11
C VAL A 178 18.15 -20.11 -12.37
N PRO A 179 19.35 -20.10 -12.99
CA PRO A 179 20.56 -19.58 -12.34
C PRO A 179 20.43 -18.10 -11.94
N TYR A 180 19.78 -17.28 -12.78
CA TYR A 180 19.54 -15.87 -12.48
C TYR A 180 18.63 -15.70 -11.25
N LEU A 181 17.55 -16.49 -11.17
CA LEU A 181 16.62 -16.50 -10.03
C LEU A 181 17.29 -17.01 -8.75
N GLU A 182 18.14 -18.03 -8.82
CA GLU A 182 18.90 -18.48 -7.66
C GLU A 182 19.87 -17.40 -7.17
N LYS A 183 20.57 -16.73 -8.08
CA LYS A 183 21.49 -15.64 -7.74
C LYS A 183 20.78 -14.50 -7.01
N LEU A 184 19.61 -14.08 -7.50
CA LEU A 184 18.87 -12.96 -6.91
C LEU A 184 18.04 -13.35 -5.69
N TYR A 185 17.42 -14.53 -5.74
CA TYR A 185 16.35 -14.97 -4.86
C TYR A 185 16.54 -16.42 -4.38
N GLY A 186 17.80 -16.82 -4.17
CA GLY A 186 18.16 -18.10 -3.56
C GLY A 186 17.53 -18.28 -2.16
N LYS A 187 17.48 -19.50 -1.64
CA LYS A 187 16.82 -19.83 -0.35
C LYS A 187 17.33 -18.96 0.81
N GLN A 188 18.62 -18.59 0.79
CA GLN A 188 19.26 -17.68 1.76
C GLN A 188 18.92 -18.02 3.22
N GLU A 189 19.02 -19.30 3.58
CA GLU A 189 18.58 -19.80 4.89
C GLU A 189 19.29 -19.12 6.06
N LYS A 190 20.60 -18.91 5.96
CA LYS A 190 21.40 -18.18 6.97
C LYS A 190 20.86 -16.77 7.23
N THR A 191 20.42 -16.05 6.19
CA THR A 191 19.83 -14.71 6.32
C THR A 191 18.58 -14.75 7.19
N TRP A 192 17.71 -15.73 6.95
CA TRP A 192 16.47 -15.92 7.71
C TRP A 192 16.73 -16.35 9.15
N THR A 193 17.60 -17.34 9.38
CA THR A 193 17.96 -17.80 10.73
C THR A 193 18.59 -16.67 11.55
N ASN A 194 19.46 -15.86 10.95
CA ASN A 194 20.07 -14.71 11.62
C ASN A 194 19.03 -13.63 11.96
N TYR A 195 18.07 -13.39 11.07
CA TYR A 195 16.95 -12.50 11.36
C TYR A 195 16.13 -13.00 12.56
N LEU A 196 15.68 -14.26 12.55
CA LEU A 196 14.91 -14.83 13.67
C LEU A 196 15.66 -14.74 15.00
N LYS A 197 16.98 -15.00 15.00
CA LYS A 197 17.84 -14.80 16.19
C LYS A 197 17.84 -13.34 16.66
N SER A 198 17.96 -12.38 15.73
CA SER A 198 17.98 -10.95 16.04
C SER A 198 16.65 -10.43 16.63
N VAL A 199 15.53 -11.09 16.34
CA VAL A 199 14.20 -10.71 16.82
C VAL A 199 13.63 -11.67 17.85
N LYS A 200 14.45 -12.56 18.44
CA LYS A 200 14.00 -13.59 19.39
C LYS A 200 13.23 -13.00 20.57
N ASN A 201 13.70 -11.87 21.10
CA ASN A 201 13.13 -11.18 22.25
C ASN A 201 12.24 -9.99 21.84
N TYR A 202 11.90 -9.87 20.55
CA TYR A 202 11.03 -8.81 20.08
C TYR A 202 9.58 -9.08 20.51
N GLU A 203 9.02 -8.11 21.23
CA GLU A 203 7.60 -8.03 21.52
C GLU A 203 6.98 -6.89 20.71
N LEU A 204 5.81 -7.15 20.12
CA LEU A 204 5.09 -6.17 19.32
C LEU A 204 4.59 -5.02 20.22
N PRO A 205 5.01 -3.75 19.98
CA PRO A 205 4.41 -2.61 20.63
C PRO A 205 2.90 -2.58 20.42
N LEU A 206 2.15 -2.29 21.49
CA LEU A 206 0.68 -2.30 21.47
C LEU A 206 0.06 -0.94 21.11
N SER A 207 0.88 0.10 20.93
CA SER A 207 0.42 1.43 20.55
C SER A 207 1.34 2.01 19.49
N TRP A 208 0.75 2.50 18.41
CA TRP A 208 1.45 3.10 17.29
C TRP A 208 0.83 4.43 16.92
N THR A 209 1.68 5.35 16.47
CA THR A 209 1.30 6.64 15.93
C THR A 209 1.83 6.76 14.51
N PHE A 210 1.04 7.33 13.62
CA PHE A 210 1.32 7.40 12.19
C PHE A 210 1.13 8.82 11.67
N GLU A 211 1.97 9.17 10.70
CA GLU A 211 1.57 10.09 9.63
C GLU A 211 1.00 9.28 8.44
N GLY A 212 0.14 9.91 7.67
CA GLY A 212 -0.34 9.33 6.43
C GLY A 212 -0.90 10.36 5.48
N HIS A 213 -1.16 9.90 4.26
CA HIS A 213 -1.69 10.70 3.18
C HIS A 213 -2.66 9.88 2.32
N SER A 214 -3.82 10.46 2.00
CA SER A 214 -4.73 9.93 1.00
C SER A 214 -4.92 10.96 -0.10
N ALA A 215 -4.89 10.52 -1.37
CA ALA A 215 -5.06 11.41 -2.52
C ALA A 215 -6.44 12.10 -2.56
N LYS A 216 -7.41 11.60 -1.80
CA LYS A 216 -8.77 12.15 -1.71
C LYS A 216 -8.92 13.22 -0.64
N ASP A 217 -8.37 12.98 0.55
CA ASP A 217 -8.64 13.77 1.75
C ASP A 217 -7.39 14.47 2.33
N GLY A 218 -6.20 14.17 1.80
CA GLY A 218 -4.93 14.81 2.13
C GLY A 218 -4.19 14.16 3.30
N ASP A 219 -3.35 14.95 3.95
CA ASP A 219 -2.50 14.53 5.07
C ASP A 219 -3.30 14.35 6.37
N PHE A 220 -2.86 13.40 7.19
CA PHE A 220 -3.47 13.08 8.49
C PHE A 220 -2.46 12.51 9.49
N ASP A 221 -2.81 12.61 10.77
CA ASP A 221 -2.28 11.72 11.81
C ASP A 221 -3.24 10.57 12.10
N ALA A 222 -2.69 9.44 12.55
CA ALA A 222 -3.48 8.31 13.01
C ALA A 222 -2.83 7.58 14.17
N THR A 223 -3.62 6.79 14.89
CA THR A 223 -3.16 5.89 15.95
C THR A 223 -3.72 4.48 15.72
N LEU A 224 -2.94 3.48 16.12
CA LEU A 224 -3.37 2.09 16.20
C LEU A 224 -3.10 1.59 17.61
N LYS A 225 -4.15 1.12 18.28
CA LYS A 225 -4.05 0.42 19.56
C LYS A 225 -4.36 -1.06 19.35
N LEU A 226 -3.50 -1.90 19.91
CA LEU A 226 -3.59 -3.35 19.85
C LEU A 226 -3.83 -3.90 21.27
N THR A 227 -4.61 -4.95 21.37
CA THR A 227 -4.80 -5.71 22.62
C THR A 227 -4.67 -7.18 22.31
N LYS A 228 -3.73 -7.87 22.97
CA LYS A 228 -3.46 -9.28 22.73
C LYS A 228 -4.70 -10.13 23.05
N ALA A 229 -5.10 -11.01 22.14
CA ALA A 229 -6.17 -11.97 22.35
C ALA A 229 -5.63 -13.24 23.07
N LYS A 230 -6.48 -14.26 23.22
CA LYS A 230 -6.09 -15.56 23.81
C LYS A 230 -5.30 -16.45 22.83
N ASP A 231 -5.41 -16.19 21.54
CA ASP A 231 -4.73 -16.86 20.43
C ASP A 231 -3.55 -15.99 19.91
N ASP A 232 -3.01 -16.31 18.73
CA ASP A 232 -1.94 -15.51 18.10
C ASP A 232 -2.44 -14.19 17.45
N SER A 233 -3.65 -13.74 17.76
CA SER A 233 -4.24 -12.52 17.23
C SER A 233 -4.27 -11.37 18.24
N TYR A 234 -4.64 -10.19 17.73
CA TYR A 234 -4.84 -8.97 18.51
C TYR A 234 -6.15 -8.32 18.10
N ILE A 235 -6.83 -7.69 19.06
CA ILE A 235 -7.89 -6.73 18.78
C ILE A 235 -7.23 -5.41 18.36
N ALA A 236 -7.71 -4.79 17.30
CA ALA A 236 -7.18 -3.56 16.74
C ALA A 236 -8.22 -2.43 16.79
N ILE A 237 -7.80 -1.24 17.22
CA ILE A 237 -8.57 0.00 17.15
C ILE A 237 -7.73 1.03 16.41
N TYR A 238 -8.23 1.51 15.28
CA TYR A 238 -7.58 2.50 14.44
C TYR A 238 -8.38 3.80 14.43
N GLU A 239 -7.71 4.92 14.68
CA GLU A 239 -8.30 6.25 14.69
C GLU A 239 -7.42 7.20 13.86
N GLN A 240 -8.05 8.02 13.03
CA GLN A 240 -7.39 8.90 12.07
C GLN A 240 -8.04 10.28 12.08
N SER A 241 -7.21 11.33 11.98
CA SER A 241 -7.63 12.73 11.97
C SER A 241 -6.93 13.49 10.83
N TYR A 242 -7.71 13.90 9.83
CA TYR A 242 -7.23 14.70 8.71
C TYR A 242 -7.04 16.16 9.08
N LEU A 243 -6.13 16.85 8.38
CA LEU A 243 -5.94 18.29 8.54
C LEU A 243 -7.17 19.12 8.17
N ASN A 244 -8.02 18.61 7.29
CA ASN A 244 -9.28 19.25 6.91
C ASN A 244 -10.41 19.09 7.96
N GLY A 245 -10.13 18.44 9.10
CA GLY A 245 -11.08 18.23 10.19
C GLY A 245 -11.90 16.94 10.09
N LYS A 246 -11.80 16.17 8.99
CA LYS A 246 -12.43 14.86 8.90
C LYS A 246 -11.75 13.86 9.84
N SER A 247 -12.53 12.98 10.44
CA SER A 247 -12.04 11.88 11.27
C SER A 247 -12.52 10.53 10.75
N PHE A 248 -11.73 9.49 10.97
CA PHE A 248 -12.06 8.11 10.62
C PHE A 248 -11.74 7.19 11.80
N LYS A 249 -12.62 6.23 12.06
CA LYS A 249 -12.43 5.22 13.11
C LYS A 249 -12.90 3.86 12.62
N ALA A 250 -12.09 2.85 12.88
CA ALA A 250 -12.41 1.48 12.59
C ALA A 250 -11.82 0.54 13.65
N SER A 251 -12.42 -0.63 13.81
CA SER A 251 -11.90 -1.66 14.71
C SER A 251 -11.95 -3.03 14.07
N GLY A 252 -11.17 -3.97 14.60
CA GLY A 252 -11.15 -5.32 14.08
C GLY A 252 -10.05 -6.18 14.69
N LYS A 253 -9.43 -7.03 13.86
CA LYS A 253 -8.44 -8.02 14.30
C LYS A 253 -7.15 -7.89 13.51
N ALA A 254 -6.03 -8.12 14.19
CA ALA A 254 -4.69 -8.11 13.62
C ALA A 254 -3.97 -9.44 13.88
N ILE A 255 -3.12 -9.85 12.95
CA ILE A 255 -2.23 -11.01 13.08
C ILE A 255 -0.82 -10.56 12.71
N LEU A 256 0.15 -10.87 13.56
CA LEU A 256 1.56 -10.65 13.29
C LEU A 256 2.18 -11.92 12.70
N TYR A 257 2.76 -11.81 11.52
CA TYR A 257 3.54 -12.87 10.88
C TYR A 257 5.02 -12.51 10.89
N SER A 258 5.89 -13.51 10.97
CA SER A 258 7.35 -13.34 10.78
C SER A 258 7.97 -12.26 11.68
N LYS A 259 7.32 -11.96 12.82
CA LYS A 259 7.67 -10.86 13.77
C LYS A 259 7.74 -9.45 13.16
N SER A 260 7.27 -9.25 11.93
CA SER A 260 7.39 -7.96 11.22
C SER A 260 6.22 -7.63 10.30
N GLU A 261 5.43 -8.61 9.89
CA GLU A 261 4.36 -8.43 8.91
C GLU A 261 3.01 -8.44 9.62
N LEU A 262 2.49 -7.25 9.94
CA LEU A 262 1.22 -7.09 10.65
C LEU A 262 0.09 -6.90 9.63
N ARG A 263 -0.91 -7.79 9.67
CA ARG A 263 -2.09 -7.76 8.79
C ARG A 263 -3.32 -7.52 9.62
N ILE A 264 -4.09 -6.49 9.28
CA ILE A 264 -5.24 -6.06 10.08
C ILE A 264 -6.48 -5.99 9.18
N SER A 265 -7.55 -6.65 9.61
CA SER A 265 -8.87 -6.50 9.03
C SER A 265 -9.68 -5.60 9.95
N LEU A 266 -10.19 -4.50 9.43
CA LEU A 266 -10.93 -3.47 10.14
C LEU A 266 -12.33 -3.32 9.56
N LYS A 267 -13.27 -2.82 10.37
CA LYS A 267 -14.63 -2.45 9.98
C LYS A 267 -14.97 -1.09 10.61
N ASP A 268 -15.51 -0.17 9.81
CA ASP A 268 -16.00 1.12 10.31
C ASP A 268 -17.44 1.04 10.85
N ALA A 269 -17.97 2.15 11.33
CA ALA A 269 -19.34 2.23 11.88
C ALA A 269 -20.44 1.97 10.84
N ASN A 270 -20.17 2.21 9.55
CA ASN A 270 -21.10 1.95 8.45
C ASN A 270 -20.98 0.51 7.92
N GLY A 271 -20.05 -0.26 8.50
CA GLY A 271 -19.80 -1.64 8.15
C GLY A 271 -18.91 -1.87 6.92
N ILE A 272 -18.28 -0.81 6.39
CA ILE A 272 -17.30 -0.92 5.32
C ILE A 272 -16.05 -1.60 5.87
N ARG A 273 -15.52 -2.56 5.12
CA ARG A 273 -14.31 -3.32 5.48
C ARG A 273 -13.06 -2.65 4.94
N TYR A 274 -12.01 -2.65 5.76
CA TYR A 274 -10.70 -2.14 5.40
C TYR A 274 -9.63 -3.17 5.71
N SER A 275 -8.59 -3.17 4.90
CA SER A 275 -7.37 -3.95 5.13
C SER A 275 -6.24 -2.98 5.42
N GLN A 276 -5.48 -3.27 6.48
CA GLN A 276 -4.25 -2.57 6.82
C GLN A 276 -3.09 -3.56 6.70
N ILE A 277 -2.12 -3.21 5.86
CA ILE A 277 -0.89 -3.97 5.62
C ILE A 277 0.23 -3.13 6.22
N LEU A 278 0.91 -3.65 7.23
CA LEU A 278 1.96 -2.95 7.95
C LEU A 278 3.24 -3.79 7.98
N HIS A 279 4.34 -3.16 7.56
CA HIS A 279 5.69 -3.69 7.54
C HIS A 279 6.49 -3.03 8.66
N ILE A 280 6.73 -3.79 9.72
CA ILE A 280 7.41 -3.34 10.94
C ILE A 280 8.89 -3.64 10.82
N ASN A 281 9.72 -2.66 11.16
CA ASN A 281 11.12 -2.87 11.46
C ASN A 281 11.27 -3.11 12.98
N PRO A 282 11.47 -4.36 13.43
CA PRO A 282 11.51 -4.69 14.85
C PRO A 282 12.73 -4.11 15.58
N ILE A 283 13.77 -3.66 14.86
CA ILE A 283 15.00 -3.13 15.47
C ILE A 283 14.80 -1.72 16.02
N ASN A 284 14.05 -0.86 15.31
CA ASN A 284 13.83 0.54 15.68
C ASN A 284 12.36 0.86 15.98
N SER A 285 11.47 -0.14 15.89
CA SER A 285 10.03 0.00 16.06
C SER A 285 9.41 1.04 15.13
N GLU A 286 9.96 1.16 13.92
CA GLU A 286 9.34 1.91 12.82
C GLU A 286 8.40 1.00 12.04
N VAL A 287 7.38 1.59 11.43
CA VAL A 287 6.41 0.88 10.62
C VAL A 287 6.06 1.70 9.38
N GLU A 288 5.88 1.01 8.26
CA GLU A 288 5.37 1.59 7.02
C GLU A 288 4.33 0.66 6.41
N GLY A 289 3.40 1.20 5.62
CA GLY A 289 2.39 0.37 4.97
C GLY A 289 1.23 1.17 4.42
N ARG A 290 0.06 0.53 4.34
CA ARG A 290 -1.14 1.12 3.74
C ARG A 290 -2.42 0.63 4.40
N ILE A 291 -3.42 1.51 4.49
CA ILE A 291 -4.82 1.15 4.78
C ILE A 291 -5.67 1.40 3.55
N TYR A 292 -6.58 0.49 3.21
CA TYR A 292 -7.46 0.63 2.05
C TYR A 292 -8.78 -0.10 2.23
N GLN A 293 -9.82 0.29 1.48
CA GLN A 293 -11.09 -0.42 1.46
C GLN A 293 -10.90 -1.81 0.87
N THR A 294 -11.33 -2.87 1.56
CA THR A 294 -11.03 -4.26 1.17
C THR A 294 -11.56 -4.61 -0.22
N GLU A 295 -12.71 -4.05 -0.62
CA GLU A 295 -13.31 -4.30 -1.94
C GLU A 295 -12.84 -3.32 -3.02
N HIS A 296 -12.19 -2.22 -2.62
CA HIS A 296 -11.67 -1.17 -3.49
C HIS A 296 -10.26 -0.78 -3.04
N SER A 297 -9.30 -1.67 -3.25
CA SER A 297 -7.94 -1.50 -2.75
C SER A 297 -7.23 -0.25 -3.29
N GLU A 298 -7.67 0.26 -4.44
CA GLU A 298 -7.27 1.53 -5.03
C GLU A 298 -7.66 2.74 -4.16
N LEU A 299 -8.70 2.62 -3.33
CA LEU A 299 -9.15 3.64 -2.38
C LEU A 299 -8.50 3.41 -1.01
N GLY A 300 -7.45 4.17 -0.72
CA GLY A 300 -6.71 4.01 0.53
C GLY A 300 -5.68 5.10 0.76
N ALA A 301 -4.86 4.90 1.78
CA ALA A 301 -3.91 5.88 2.29
C ALA A 301 -2.60 5.22 2.73
N SER A 302 -1.47 5.81 2.35
CA SER A 302 -0.15 5.37 2.82
C SER A 302 0.06 5.76 4.28
N LEU A 303 0.81 4.94 5.01
CA LEU A 303 1.12 5.11 6.42
C LEU A 303 2.63 4.99 6.65
N LYS A 304 3.15 5.89 7.49
CA LYS A 304 4.46 5.73 8.14
C LYS A 304 4.31 6.07 9.60
N GLY A 305 4.94 5.31 10.47
CA GLY A 305 4.73 5.46 11.89
C GLY A 305 5.84 4.87 12.73
N ILE A 306 5.60 4.96 14.03
CA ILE A 306 6.51 4.50 15.06
C ILE A 306 5.71 4.05 16.28
N ALA A 307 6.28 3.15 17.08
CA ALA A 307 5.71 2.82 18.39
C ALA A 307 5.54 4.10 19.23
N SER A 308 4.35 4.29 19.81
CA SER A 308 3.98 5.53 20.51
C SER A 308 4.79 5.77 21.79
N ASP A 309 5.34 4.70 22.37
CA ASP A 309 6.15 4.70 23.59
C ASP A 309 7.64 4.52 23.31
N ASN A 310 8.09 4.81 22.07
CA ASN A 310 9.51 4.70 21.72
C ASN A 310 10.35 5.59 22.63
N LYS A 311 11.38 5.01 23.24
CA LYS A 311 12.29 5.70 24.18
C LYS A 311 13.13 6.78 23.50
N LYS A 312 13.38 6.65 22.19
CA LYS A 312 14.09 7.64 21.39
C LYS A 312 13.09 8.65 20.83
N SER A 313 13.47 9.93 20.86
CA SER A 313 12.69 10.97 20.19
C SER A 313 12.81 10.78 18.67
N VAL A 314 11.69 10.55 18.00
CA VAL A 314 11.64 10.35 16.55
C VAL A 314 10.46 11.12 16.00
N ILE A 315 10.71 11.90 14.94
CA ILE A 315 9.67 12.61 14.19
C ILE A 315 9.37 11.78 12.96
N THR A 316 8.11 11.40 12.80
CA THR A 316 7.64 10.63 11.65
C THR A 316 7.04 11.51 10.57
N GLY A 317 6.45 12.66 10.94
CA GLY A 317 5.78 13.53 9.99
C GLY A 317 5.69 14.99 10.42
N ILE A 318 5.71 15.88 9.44
CA ILE A 318 5.46 17.33 9.59
C ILE A 318 4.54 17.74 8.46
N PHE A 319 3.36 18.26 8.80
CA PHE A 319 2.38 18.64 7.79
C PHE A 319 1.59 19.92 8.18
N PRO A 320 1.26 20.78 7.20
CA PRO A 320 1.74 20.72 5.82
C PRO A 320 3.25 21.01 5.76
N ASN A 321 3.96 20.30 4.89
CA ASN A 321 5.39 20.53 4.65
C ASN A 321 5.65 21.65 3.62
N ALA A 322 4.60 22.21 3.01
CA ALA A 322 4.66 23.39 2.16
C ALA A 322 3.57 24.39 2.53
N ILE A 323 3.95 25.63 2.84
CA ILE A 323 3.06 26.70 3.29
C ILE A 323 3.18 27.87 2.33
N LYS A 324 2.05 28.37 1.84
CA LYS A 324 2.07 29.54 0.96
C LYS A 324 2.43 30.78 1.79
N SER A 325 3.19 31.68 1.21
CA SER A 325 3.54 32.95 1.83
C SER A 325 2.30 33.74 2.22
N ASN A 326 2.34 34.37 3.40
CA ASN A 326 1.23 35.08 4.05
C ASN A 326 0.03 34.21 4.47
N ASP A 327 0.09 32.89 4.31
CA ASP A 327 -0.97 32.00 4.79
C ASP A 327 -0.81 31.70 6.29
N LYS A 328 -1.96 31.72 6.97
CA LYS A 328 -2.16 31.18 8.31
C LYS A 328 -2.52 29.70 8.21
N THR A 329 -1.81 28.82 8.90
CA THR A 329 -2.07 27.36 8.84
C THR A 329 -1.87 26.67 10.18
N LYS A 330 -2.53 25.52 10.34
CA LYS A 330 -2.21 24.55 11.40
C LYS A 330 -1.02 23.70 10.95
N LEU A 331 0.09 23.80 11.68
CA LEU A 331 1.26 22.95 11.55
C LEU A 331 1.15 21.82 12.57
N VAL A 332 1.27 20.58 12.11
CA VAL A 332 1.19 19.38 12.93
C VAL A 332 2.50 18.60 12.79
N ILE A 333 3.07 18.23 13.92
CA ILE A 333 4.28 17.42 14.02
C ILE A 333 3.89 16.13 14.72
N VAL A 334 4.16 14.99 14.08
CA VAL A 334 3.82 13.65 14.58
C VAL A 334 5.11 12.86 14.82
N GLY A 335 5.12 12.07 15.88
CA GLY A 335 6.25 11.21 16.20
C GLY A 335 6.10 10.50 17.54
N SER A 336 7.22 10.14 18.14
CA SER A 336 7.28 9.56 19.49
C SER A 336 8.32 10.28 20.34
N SER A 337 8.05 10.38 21.65
CA SER A 337 8.88 11.08 22.63
C SER A 337 9.31 12.47 22.14
N LEU A 338 8.38 13.22 21.56
CA LEU A 338 8.62 14.58 21.07
C LEU A 338 8.95 15.53 22.22
N SER A 339 9.95 16.39 21.99
CA SER A 339 10.26 17.50 22.90
C SER A 339 9.15 18.56 22.83
N SER A 340 8.84 19.18 23.96
CA SER A 340 7.97 20.36 24.00
C SER A 340 8.65 21.63 23.49
N ASP A 341 9.99 21.64 23.43
CA ASP A 341 10.80 22.73 22.89
C ASP A 341 10.86 22.65 21.35
N ILE A 342 10.40 23.69 20.68
CA ILE A 342 10.27 23.76 19.23
C ILE A 342 10.80 25.12 18.79
N THR A 343 11.82 25.09 17.94
CA THR A 343 12.34 26.28 17.29
C THR A 343 11.84 26.31 15.87
N LEU A 344 10.89 27.21 15.59
CA LEU A 344 10.42 27.48 14.24
C LEU A 344 11.44 28.34 13.49
N PRO A 345 11.58 28.18 12.15
CA PRO A 345 12.40 29.08 11.35
C PRO A 345 11.86 30.52 11.44
N LYS A 346 12.74 31.52 11.31
CA LYS A 346 12.37 32.96 11.41
C LYS A 346 11.27 33.38 10.42
N SER A 347 11.09 32.62 9.35
CA SER A 347 10.08 32.80 8.31
C SER A 347 8.68 32.29 8.71
N LEU A 348 8.55 31.56 9.82
CA LEU A 348 7.27 31.20 10.44
C LEU A 348 7.09 31.95 11.76
N LYS A 349 6.00 32.69 11.87
CA LYS A 349 5.59 33.30 13.13
C LYS A 349 4.64 32.34 13.86
N LEU A 350 4.98 31.93 15.08
CA LEU A 350 4.05 31.22 15.95
C LEU A 350 2.92 32.18 16.36
N LEU A 351 1.68 31.79 16.10
CA LEU A 351 0.50 32.54 16.54
C LEU A 351 -0.08 31.93 17.81
N LYS A 352 -0.24 30.59 17.83
CA LYS A 352 -0.85 29.87 18.95
C LYS A 352 -0.29 28.46 19.06
N THR A 353 -0.08 27.97 20.28
CA THR A 353 0.09 26.53 20.53
C THR A 353 -1.29 25.91 20.75
N ILE A 354 -1.70 24.98 19.89
CA ILE A 354 -3.02 24.32 19.99
C ILE A 354 -2.93 23.15 20.97
N SER A 355 -1.96 22.25 20.76
CA SER A 355 -1.73 21.10 21.61
C SER A 355 -0.25 20.68 21.58
N LYS A 356 0.24 20.12 22.69
CA LYS A 356 1.56 19.49 22.77
C LYS A 356 1.45 18.21 23.57
N SER A 357 1.94 17.11 22.99
CA SER A 357 2.05 15.82 23.64
C SER A 357 3.34 15.13 23.18
N LYS A 358 3.66 13.99 23.78
CA LYS A 358 4.82 13.19 23.39
C LYS A 358 4.70 12.59 21.98
N ASN A 359 3.50 12.55 21.39
CA ASN A 359 3.28 11.92 20.08
C ASN A 359 2.78 12.87 18.98
N LYS A 360 2.29 14.04 19.38
CA LYS A 360 1.70 15.02 18.48
C LYS A 360 1.83 16.42 19.04
N ILE A 361 2.23 17.35 18.19
CA ILE A 361 2.25 18.78 18.48
C ILE A 361 1.49 19.51 17.38
N GLU A 362 0.54 20.37 17.77
CA GLU A 362 -0.21 21.22 16.85
C GLU A 362 0.02 22.69 17.19
N LEU A 363 0.45 23.44 16.18
CA LEU A 363 0.74 24.86 16.25
C LEU A 363 -0.08 25.59 15.19
N GLU A 364 -0.50 26.80 15.50
CA GLU A 364 -1.01 27.75 14.52
C GLU A 364 0.13 28.71 14.16
N VAL A 365 0.48 28.76 12.87
CA VAL A 365 1.62 29.54 12.37
C VAL A 365 1.20 30.43 11.21
N LEU A 366 1.92 31.54 11.03
CA LEU A 366 1.83 32.42 9.87
C LEU A 366 3.15 32.38 9.11
N ALA A 367 3.09 31.99 7.83
CA ALA A 367 4.23 32.13 6.94
C ALA A 367 4.43 33.59 6.58
N LYS A 368 5.65 34.10 6.78
CA LYS A 368 6.01 35.47 6.42
C LYS A 368 6.05 35.65 4.90
N ASP A 369 5.96 36.91 4.49
CA ASP A 369 6.10 37.30 3.11
C ASP A 369 7.48 36.92 2.56
N ILE A 370 7.52 36.33 1.36
CA ILE A 370 8.74 35.92 0.67
C ILE A 370 8.62 36.15 -0.84
N ASN A 371 9.73 36.56 -1.46
CA ASN A 371 9.77 36.83 -2.90
C ASN A 371 10.06 35.58 -3.75
N SER A 372 10.57 34.51 -3.15
CA SER A 372 10.92 33.26 -3.84
C SER A 372 10.80 32.07 -2.89
N VAL A 373 10.52 30.89 -3.45
CA VAL A 373 10.47 29.63 -2.69
C VAL A 373 11.75 29.42 -1.88
N LYS A 374 11.61 28.95 -0.64
CA LYS A 374 12.73 28.57 0.24
C LYS A 374 12.35 27.38 1.11
N GLN A 375 13.35 26.53 1.38
CA GLN A 375 13.24 25.43 2.33
C GLN A 375 13.87 25.87 3.66
N PHE A 376 13.28 25.41 4.76
CA PHE A 376 13.71 25.77 6.10
C PHE A 376 13.79 24.53 6.98
N ASP A 377 14.85 24.49 7.77
CA ASP A 377 15.01 23.48 8.80
C ASP A 377 14.00 23.72 9.95
N LEU A 378 13.54 22.63 10.54
CA LEU A 378 12.73 22.66 11.76
C LEU A 378 13.51 21.95 12.88
N LYS A 379 13.56 22.57 14.06
CA LYS A 379 14.19 21.97 15.24
C LYS A 379 13.16 21.67 16.32
N VAL A 380 13.18 20.44 16.82
CA VAL A 380 12.35 19.93 17.92
C VAL A 380 13.27 19.30 18.94
N GLY A 381 13.43 19.94 20.10
CA GLY A 381 14.49 19.63 21.06
C GLY A 381 15.86 19.64 20.39
N ASN A 382 16.60 18.53 20.48
CA ASN A 382 17.92 18.41 19.86
C ASN A 382 17.89 17.91 18.41
N THR A 383 16.73 17.53 17.90
CA THR A 383 16.59 17.00 16.54
C THR A 383 16.34 18.16 15.56
N SER A 384 17.24 18.32 14.59
CA SER A 384 17.06 19.24 13.46
C SER A 384 16.73 18.43 12.21
N ILE A 385 15.63 18.80 11.56
CA ILE A 385 15.16 18.18 10.32
C ILE A 385 15.44 19.19 9.21
N LYS A 386 16.34 18.80 8.31
CA LYS A 386 16.71 19.63 7.17
C LYS A 386 15.56 19.76 6.18
N ASP A 387 15.39 20.94 5.61
CA ASP A 387 14.42 21.23 4.55
C ASP A 387 12.98 20.80 4.90
N ALA A 388 12.66 20.82 6.21
CA ALA A 388 11.42 20.28 6.76
C ALA A 388 10.17 21.04 6.28
N ILE A 389 10.30 22.34 6.06
CA ILE A 389 9.19 23.21 5.66
C ILE A 389 9.61 24.04 4.46
N VAL A 390 8.81 23.96 3.40
CA VAL A 390 8.87 24.84 2.24
C VAL A 390 7.94 26.02 2.47
N ILE A 391 8.43 27.25 2.28
CA ILE A 391 7.56 28.41 2.10
C ILE A 391 7.65 28.83 0.64
N TYR A 392 6.51 29.02 -0.01
CA TYR A 392 6.43 29.35 -1.43
C TYR A 392 5.45 30.49 -1.69
N ASN A 393 5.70 31.31 -2.71
CA ASN A 393 4.82 32.40 -3.11
C ASN A 393 3.96 32.05 -4.34
N LYS A 394 4.42 31.13 -5.18
CA LYS A 394 3.72 30.66 -6.38
C LYS A 394 3.95 29.16 -6.63
N VAL A 395 3.02 28.57 -7.36
CA VAL A 395 3.21 27.31 -8.07
C VAL A 395 3.71 27.64 -9.48
N ASP A 396 4.78 27.00 -9.92
CA ASP A 396 5.34 27.19 -11.27
C ASP A 396 4.76 26.19 -12.27
N TYR A 397 4.53 24.95 -11.84
CA TYR A 397 3.88 23.94 -12.67
C TYR A 397 3.24 22.83 -11.83
N LEU A 398 2.47 21.96 -12.49
CA LEU A 398 1.74 20.85 -11.88
C LEU A 398 2.27 19.50 -12.36
N LYS A 399 2.15 18.47 -11.51
CA LYS A 399 2.17 17.05 -11.92
C LYS A 399 0.91 16.37 -11.41
N ILE A 400 0.26 15.57 -12.26
CA ILE A 400 -0.84 14.69 -11.83
C ILE A 400 -0.23 13.35 -11.40
N ILE A 401 -0.67 12.85 -10.24
CA ILE A 401 -0.33 11.52 -9.74
C ILE A 401 -1.61 10.67 -9.67
N PRO A 402 -1.59 9.44 -10.18
CA PRO A 402 -0.53 8.86 -11.01
C PRO A 402 -0.47 9.52 -12.41
N GLY A 403 0.70 9.49 -13.06
CA GLY A 403 0.89 10.01 -14.42
C GLY A 403 0.40 9.08 -15.53
N TYR A 404 0.27 7.79 -15.22
CA TYR A 404 -0.39 6.77 -16.02
C TYR A 404 -1.24 5.90 -15.09
N ALA A 405 -2.49 5.63 -15.47
CA ALA A 405 -3.43 4.89 -14.65
C ALA A 405 -4.27 3.92 -15.45
N ILE A 406 -4.78 2.90 -14.76
CA ILE A 406 -5.79 1.99 -15.25
C ILE A 406 -7.02 2.08 -14.35
N SER A 407 -8.19 2.16 -14.97
CA SER A 407 -9.48 1.91 -14.33
C SER A 407 -10.14 0.73 -15.02
N ARG A 408 -11.00 0.00 -14.32
CA ARG A 408 -11.73 -1.14 -14.90
C ARG A 408 -13.21 -1.01 -14.65
N TYR A 409 -13.98 -1.19 -15.71
CA TYR A 409 -15.41 -1.33 -15.54
C TYR A 409 -15.71 -2.59 -14.72
N GLY A 410 -16.86 -2.57 -14.09
CA GLY A 410 -17.43 -3.67 -13.31
C GLY A 410 -18.86 -3.30 -12.98
N SER A 411 -19.48 -4.03 -12.05
CA SER A 411 -20.83 -3.76 -11.59
C SER A 411 -20.90 -3.61 -10.08
N SER A 412 -21.82 -2.75 -9.62
CA SER A 412 -22.10 -2.59 -8.19
C SER A 412 -22.83 -3.80 -7.60
N THR A 413 -23.57 -4.56 -8.42
CA THR A 413 -24.39 -5.71 -8.00
C THR A 413 -23.70 -7.06 -8.24
N GLU A 414 -22.70 -7.11 -9.11
CA GLU A 414 -21.99 -8.36 -9.43
C GLU A 414 -20.79 -8.63 -8.51
N LYS A 415 -20.20 -9.83 -8.65
CA LYS A 415 -18.98 -10.23 -7.94
C LYS A 415 -17.75 -9.41 -8.35
N ILE A 416 -17.74 -8.84 -9.55
CA ILE A 416 -16.65 -8.03 -10.06
C ILE A 416 -17.02 -6.56 -9.96
N LYS A 417 -16.46 -5.90 -8.95
CA LYS A 417 -16.68 -4.48 -8.68
C LYS A 417 -15.88 -3.62 -9.64
N LYS A 418 -16.31 -2.36 -9.78
CA LYS A 418 -15.56 -1.31 -10.47
C LYS A 418 -14.21 -1.09 -9.79
N GLU A 419 -13.17 -0.88 -10.59
CA GLU A 419 -11.85 -0.44 -10.12
C GLU A 419 -11.71 1.05 -10.43
N PHE A 420 -11.78 1.88 -9.38
CA PHE A 420 -11.73 3.34 -9.49
C PHE A 420 -10.31 3.84 -9.82
N THR A 421 -10.18 5.14 -10.10
CA THR A 421 -8.86 5.78 -10.10
C THR A 421 -8.96 7.15 -9.44
N GLN A 422 -8.21 7.32 -8.35
CA GLN A 422 -8.08 8.61 -7.68
C GLN A 422 -6.85 9.34 -8.22
N PHE A 423 -7.05 10.55 -8.76
CA PHE A 423 -5.97 11.44 -9.17
C PHE A 423 -5.74 12.54 -8.14
N GLU A 424 -4.51 13.02 -8.05
CA GLU A 424 -4.12 14.19 -7.26
C GLU A 424 -3.22 15.10 -8.10
N ALA A 425 -3.40 16.42 -7.98
CA ALA A 425 -2.55 17.41 -8.64
C ALA A 425 -1.61 18.04 -7.62
N ILE A 426 -0.31 17.87 -7.83
CA ILE A 426 0.73 18.39 -6.94
C ILE A 426 1.40 19.59 -7.60
N GLY A 427 1.49 20.70 -6.84
CA GLY A 427 2.24 21.88 -7.25
C GLY A 427 3.74 21.70 -7.07
N PHE A 428 4.51 22.30 -7.98
CA PHE A 428 5.97 22.34 -7.93
C PHE A 428 6.46 23.77 -8.14
N SER A 429 7.62 24.09 -7.58
CA SER A 429 8.40 25.25 -7.95
C SER A 429 9.64 24.83 -8.74
N ASN A 430 10.05 25.66 -9.71
CA ASN A 430 11.23 25.46 -10.57
C ASN A 430 12.58 25.66 -9.84
N GLY A 431 12.59 25.65 -8.50
CA GLY A 431 13.82 25.82 -7.75
C GLY A 431 14.54 27.15 -7.95
N ALA A 432 15.85 27.13 -7.77
CA ALA A 432 16.72 28.28 -7.87
C ALA A 432 17.15 28.58 -9.32
N ASP A 433 17.23 27.55 -10.17
CA ASP A 433 17.63 27.69 -11.57
C ASP A 433 16.49 28.22 -12.48
N GLY A 434 15.25 28.18 -11.99
CA GLY A 434 14.07 28.70 -12.67
C GLY A 434 13.56 27.82 -13.81
N LYS A 435 14.13 26.62 -14.01
CA LYS A 435 13.79 25.68 -15.07
C LYS A 435 12.90 24.56 -14.54
N LYS A 436 12.00 24.07 -15.38
CA LYS A 436 11.11 22.96 -15.04
C LYS A 436 11.83 21.63 -15.28
N GLY A 437 11.70 20.70 -14.34
CA GLY A 437 12.12 19.31 -14.51
C GLY A 437 13.60 19.07 -14.18
N THR A 438 14.21 19.98 -13.44
CA THR A 438 15.60 19.90 -12.97
C THR A 438 15.67 19.31 -11.56
N SER A 439 16.89 19.07 -11.07
CA SER A 439 17.11 18.43 -9.77
C SER A 439 16.78 19.31 -8.57
N ASP A 440 16.71 20.63 -8.76
CA ASP A 440 16.37 21.62 -7.73
C ASP A 440 14.88 21.98 -7.70
N ASP A 441 14.04 21.33 -8.52
CA ASP A 441 12.59 21.43 -8.44
C ASP A 441 12.10 21.06 -7.04
N ILE A 442 11.33 21.96 -6.42
CA ILE A 442 10.80 21.76 -5.07
C ILE A 442 9.35 21.30 -5.17
N LYS A 443 9.09 20.08 -4.66
CA LYS A 443 7.71 19.59 -4.47
C LYS A 443 7.01 20.44 -3.41
N LEU A 444 5.85 20.99 -3.76
CA LEU A 444 5.00 21.74 -2.84
C LEU A 444 3.91 20.80 -2.28
N LYS A 445 2.69 21.32 -2.10
CA LYS A 445 1.53 20.56 -1.64
C LYS A 445 0.56 20.20 -2.79
N PRO A 446 -0.35 19.25 -2.57
CA PRO A 446 -1.53 19.10 -3.40
C PRO A 446 -2.29 20.43 -3.52
N VAL A 447 -2.79 20.73 -4.73
CA VAL A 447 -3.53 21.96 -5.01
C VAL A 447 -4.93 21.65 -5.52
N ASN A 448 -5.89 22.51 -5.16
CA ASN A 448 -7.25 22.39 -5.65
C ASN A 448 -7.30 22.80 -7.13
N VAL A 449 -7.69 21.87 -7.98
CA VAL A 449 -7.76 22.03 -9.42
C VAL A 449 -9.17 21.73 -9.92
N ILE A 450 -9.46 22.16 -11.14
CA ILE A 450 -10.60 21.68 -11.90
C ILE A 450 -10.16 20.48 -12.73
N TRP A 451 -10.78 19.34 -12.49
CA TRP A 451 -10.55 18.11 -13.22
C TRP A 451 -11.45 18.03 -14.45
N ASN A 452 -10.88 17.58 -15.57
CA ASN A 452 -11.60 17.33 -16.81
C ASN A 452 -10.97 16.14 -17.56
N MET A 453 -11.64 15.68 -18.62
CA MET A 453 -11.19 14.59 -19.47
C MET A 453 -11.22 15.02 -20.93
N LYS A 454 -10.33 14.46 -21.73
CA LYS A 454 -10.29 14.57 -23.19
C LYS A 454 -10.02 13.17 -23.78
N PRO A 455 -10.42 12.91 -25.04
CA PRO A 455 -9.86 11.78 -25.78
C PRO A 455 -8.33 11.86 -25.78
N PHE A 456 -7.65 10.73 -25.61
CA PHE A 456 -6.18 10.72 -25.58
C PHE A 456 -5.58 10.95 -26.98
N ASP A 457 -6.18 10.35 -28.00
CA ASP A 457 -5.78 10.39 -29.41
C ASP A 457 -7.00 10.47 -30.35
N GLU A 458 -6.76 10.51 -31.67
CA GLU A 458 -7.83 10.58 -32.67
C GLU A 458 -8.70 9.32 -32.70
N GLN A 459 -8.15 8.14 -32.39
CA GLN A 459 -8.94 6.90 -32.32
C GLN A 459 -9.96 6.98 -31.17
N ALA A 460 -9.53 7.42 -29.98
CA ALA A 460 -10.42 7.62 -28.83
C ALA A 460 -11.54 8.64 -29.12
N LYS A 461 -11.27 9.62 -29.99
CA LYS A 461 -12.25 10.60 -30.44
C LYS A 461 -13.25 9.99 -31.42
N GLU A 462 -12.80 9.21 -32.40
CA GLU A 462 -13.66 8.46 -33.33
C GLU A 462 -14.58 7.49 -32.57
N ASP A 463 -14.02 6.74 -31.62
CA ASP A 463 -14.76 5.76 -30.80
C ASP A 463 -15.60 6.41 -29.67
N ARG A 464 -15.54 7.74 -29.57
CA ARG A 464 -16.26 8.58 -28.59
C ARG A 464 -16.02 8.12 -27.15
N ASP A 465 -14.78 7.75 -26.80
CA ASP A 465 -14.44 7.17 -25.50
C ASP A 465 -14.88 8.03 -24.31
N ILE A 466 -14.79 9.36 -24.43
CA ILE A 466 -15.21 10.30 -23.38
C ILE A 466 -16.71 10.19 -23.03
N MET A 467 -17.55 9.75 -23.97
CA MET A 467 -19.00 9.58 -23.76
C MET A 467 -19.32 8.28 -23.00
N TYR A 468 -18.48 7.25 -23.16
CA TYR A 468 -18.82 5.89 -22.72
C TYR A 468 -18.00 5.38 -21.55
N ALA A 469 -16.72 5.75 -21.45
CA ALA A 469 -15.78 5.08 -20.55
C ALA A 469 -16.04 5.36 -19.04
N GLY A 470 -16.59 6.52 -18.71
CA GLY A 470 -16.91 6.89 -17.32
C GLY A 470 -16.95 8.39 -17.09
N SER A 471 -16.84 8.81 -15.83
CA SER A 471 -16.82 10.22 -15.43
C SER A 471 -15.75 10.51 -14.38
N ILE A 472 -15.17 11.72 -14.45
CA ILE A 472 -14.29 12.24 -13.39
C ILE A 472 -15.04 13.26 -12.54
N ASN A 473 -14.92 13.15 -11.23
CA ASN A 473 -15.42 14.18 -10.33
C ASN A 473 -14.58 15.46 -10.51
N ARG A 474 -15.25 16.54 -10.93
CA ARG A 474 -14.64 17.84 -11.26
C ARG A 474 -13.78 18.45 -10.14
N TYR A 475 -14.07 18.13 -8.88
CA TYR A 475 -13.44 18.74 -7.71
C TYR A 475 -12.54 17.79 -6.92
N THR A 476 -12.83 16.48 -6.95
CA THR A 476 -12.04 15.50 -6.19
C THR A 476 -11.05 14.72 -7.03
N GLY A 477 -11.17 14.70 -8.36
CA GLY A 477 -10.27 13.91 -9.22
C GLY A 477 -10.50 12.39 -9.16
N LEU A 478 -11.61 11.95 -8.57
CA LEU A 478 -12.01 10.54 -8.59
C LEU A 478 -12.65 10.21 -9.93
N PHE A 479 -12.02 9.33 -10.70
CA PHE A 479 -12.60 8.73 -11.89
C PHE A 479 -13.42 7.48 -11.52
N THR A 480 -14.66 7.46 -11.98
CA THR A 480 -15.60 6.34 -11.85
C THR A 480 -15.85 5.76 -13.23
N PRO A 481 -15.45 4.49 -13.49
CA PRO A 481 -15.75 3.85 -14.76
C PRO A 481 -17.26 3.59 -14.90
N SER A 482 -17.71 3.55 -16.15
CA SER A 482 -19.08 3.11 -16.48
C SER A 482 -19.29 1.63 -16.15
N GLU A 483 -20.54 1.18 -16.25
CA GLU A 483 -20.87 -0.25 -16.17
C GLU A 483 -20.24 -1.03 -17.32
N GLY A 484 -19.98 -2.32 -17.08
CA GLY A 484 -19.50 -3.26 -18.07
C GLY A 484 -20.57 -3.82 -19.01
N GLY A 485 -20.15 -4.68 -19.93
CA GLY A 485 -21.02 -5.43 -20.84
C GLY A 485 -21.11 -4.82 -22.23
N TYR A 486 -21.75 -5.57 -23.13
CA TYR A 486 -22.01 -5.12 -24.51
C TYR A 486 -22.81 -3.82 -24.50
N ASN A 487 -22.32 -2.79 -25.19
CA ASN A 487 -23.03 -1.52 -25.32
C ASN A 487 -23.53 -1.36 -26.77
N PRO A 488 -24.84 -1.54 -27.05
CA PRO A 488 -25.42 -1.43 -28.39
C PRO A 488 -25.21 -0.07 -29.07
N THR A 489 -24.91 0.98 -28.30
CA THR A 489 -24.68 2.34 -28.83
C THR A 489 -23.22 2.58 -29.27
N ARG A 490 -22.31 1.63 -29.00
CA ARG A 490 -20.92 1.68 -29.46
C ARG A 490 -20.71 0.91 -30.76
N LYS A 491 -19.70 1.32 -31.51
CA LYS A 491 -19.18 0.58 -32.68
C LYS A 491 -18.86 -0.86 -32.26
N LEU A 492 -19.31 -1.84 -33.05
CA LEU A 492 -19.17 -3.28 -32.77
C LEU A 492 -19.76 -3.75 -31.42
N MET A 493 -20.70 -3.00 -30.85
CA MET A 493 -21.26 -3.27 -29.52
C MET A 493 -20.18 -3.39 -28.42
N ALA A 494 -19.05 -2.70 -28.60
CA ALA A 494 -17.91 -2.78 -27.70
C ALA A 494 -18.28 -2.38 -26.26
N ASN A 495 -17.50 -2.88 -25.30
CA ASN A 495 -17.65 -2.50 -23.89
C ASN A 495 -17.36 -0.99 -23.68
N ASN A 496 -17.71 -0.48 -22.50
CA ASN A 496 -17.41 0.89 -22.07
C ASN A 496 -15.95 1.08 -21.64
N VAL A 497 -15.01 0.67 -22.49
CA VAL A 497 -13.57 0.91 -22.37
C VAL A 497 -13.20 2.28 -22.95
N GLY A 498 -11.96 2.73 -22.74
CA GLY A 498 -11.51 3.94 -23.44
C GLY A 498 -10.08 4.36 -23.12
N ASN A 499 -9.54 5.18 -24.01
CA ASN A 499 -8.22 5.79 -23.92
C ASN A 499 -8.37 7.30 -23.67
N LEU A 500 -8.15 7.72 -22.42
CA LEU A 500 -8.48 9.07 -21.94
C LEU A 500 -7.25 9.85 -21.48
N MET A 501 -7.28 11.15 -21.72
CA MET A 501 -6.38 12.13 -21.11
C MET A 501 -7.10 12.84 -19.97
N ILE A 502 -6.58 12.70 -18.76
CA ILE A 502 -7.04 13.45 -17.58
C ILE A 502 -6.30 14.77 -17.52
N THR A 503 -7.01 15.87 -17.35
CA THR A 503 -6.44 17.21 -17.24
C THR A 503 -6.79 17.84 -15.89
N ALA A 504 -5.81 18.48 -15.28
CA ALA A 504 -5.96 19.28 -14.06
C ALA A 504 -5.61 20.74 -14.38
N THR A 505 -6.54 21.65 -14.11
CA THR A 505 -6.36 23.10 -14.33
C THR A 505 -6.35 23.84 -12.99
N PHE A 506 -5.26 24.55 -12.72
CA PHE A 506 -5.07 25.39 -11.53
C PHE A 506 -5.07 26.87 -11.93
N LEU A 507 -5.88 27.70 -11.27
CA LEU A 507 -5.91 29.15 -11.48
C LEU A 507 -5.06 29.85 -10.40
N GLN A 508 -4.05 30.59 -10.82
CA GLN A 508 -3.23 31.42 -9.93
C GLN A 508 -2.91 32.75 -10.61
N ASN A 509 -3.18 33.87 -9.95
CA ASN A 509 -2.88 35.22 -10.44
C ASN A 509 -3.37 35.45 -11.89
N ASN A 510 -4.63 35.06 -12.17
CA ASN A 510 -5.26 35.11 -13.50
C ASN A 510 -4.54 34.31 -14.60
N LYS A 511 -3.66 33.37 -14.25
CA LYS A 511 -3.01 32.44 -15.17
C LYS A 511 -3.43 31.00 -14.86
N TYR A 512 -3.69 30.24 -15.92
CA TYR A 512 -3.99 28.82 -15.82
C TYR A 512 -2.71 28.00 -15.94
N LEU A 513 -2.47 27.11 -14.98
CA LEU A 513 -1.49 26.04 -15.08
C LEU A 513 -2.24 24.74 -15.35
N GLU A 514 -1.74 23.96 -16.31
CA GLU A 514 -2.33 22.67 -16.68
C GLU A 514 -1.33 21.53 -16.50
N ALA A 515 -1.83 20.38 -16.08
CA ALA A 515 -1.14 19.10 -16.16
C ALA A 515 -2.03 18.03 -16.79
N LYS A 516 -1.38 16.98 -17.28
CA LYS A 516 -1.99 15.87 -18.00
C LYS A 516 -1.57 14.54 -17.38
N SER A 517 -2.46 13.57 -17.39
CA SER A 517 -2.22 12.17 -17.05
C SER A 517 -2.95 11.28 -18.05
N HIS A 518 -2.41 10.09 -18.29
CA HIS A 518 -2.99 9.10 -19.19
C HIS A 518 -3.80 8.08 -18.38
N LEU A 519 -5.06 7.88 -18.75
CA LEU A 519 -5.95 6.88 -18.16
C LEU A 519 -6.43 5.90 -19.22
N ILE A 520 -6.20 4.61 -18.99
CA ILE A 520 -6.83 3.53 -19.74
C ILE A 520 -7.98 2.95 -18.93
N VAL A 521 -9.19 2.99 -19.47
CA VAL A 521 -10.35 2.28 -18.93
C VAL A 521 -10.48 0.97 -19.67
N THR A 522 -10.45 -0.15 -18.95
CA THR A 522 -10.34 -1.49 -19.56
C THR A 522 -11.24 -2.52 -18.90
N VAL A 523 -11.16 -3.76 -19.39
CA VAL A 523 -11.94 -4.91 -18.93
C VAL A 523 -11.55 -5.33 -17.50
N PRO A 524 -12.46 -5.94 -16.74
CA PRO A 524 -12.17 -6.45 -15.42
C PRO A 524 -11.14 -7.60 -15.42
N LYS A 525 -10.59 -7.86 -14.23
CA LYS A 525 -9.77 -9.05 -13.97
C LYS A 525 -10.60 -10.06 -13.19
N PHE A 526 -10.70 -11.28 -13.69
CA PHE A 526 -11.36 -12.39 -13.01
C PHE A 526 -10.42 -13.19 -12.10
N VAL A 527 -9.11 -13.03 -12.29
CA VAL A 527 -8.07 -13.66 -11.46
C VAL A 527 -7.37 -12.56 -10.66
N ASN A 528 -7.70 -12.46 -9.37
CA ASN A 528 -7.17 -11.46 -8.45
C ASN A 528 -6.58 -12.12 -7.19
N PRO A 529 -5.37 -12.69 -7.27
CA PRO A 529 -4.72 -13.25 -6.11
C PRO A 529 -4.19 -12.15 -5.16
N PRO A 530 -3.81 -12.51 -3.92
CA PRO A 530 -3.22 -11.57 -2.96
C PRO A 530 -1.96 -10.85 -3.45
N ILE A 531 -1.15 -11.46 -4.33
CA ILE A 531 -0.01 -10.79 -4.98
C ILE A 531 -0.27 -10.86 -6.48
N ASN A 532 -0.42 -9.73 -7.17
CA ASN A 532 -0.81 -9.69 -8.59
C ASN A 532 0.25 -10.17 -9.57
#